data_AF-A0A353B7G7-F1
#
_entry.id   AF-A0A353B7G7-F1
#
_cell.length_a   1.000
_cell.length_b   1.000
_cell.length_c   1.000
_cell.angle_alpha   90.00
_cell.angle_beta   90.00
_cell.angle_gamma   90.00
#
_symmetry.space_group_name_H-M   'P 1'
#
loop_
_entity.id
_entity.type
_entity.pdbx_description
1 polymer ?
#
loop_
_entity_poly.entity_id
_entity_poly.type
_entity_poly.pdbx_seq_one_letter_code
_entity_poly.pdbx_strand_id
1 'polypeptide(L)'
;MPTLDILAALEDHLPTKRRVDVEGWPVPVWVWRLDYKAILEVSKLPRETEVERAEFGHRLVAMAIGDEDAPGTFDNERGQDWLRRHPIATLHLYEVAQDFNELTGPSQARAKKSMGSAGSSTSVENSESNIPDDCL
;
A
#
# COMPACT_ATOMS: atom_id res chain seq x y z
N MET A 1 -27.65 -14.76 10.66
CA MET A 1 -26.27 -14.93 11.18
C MET A 1 -25.48 -13.68 10.79
N PRO A 2 -25.52 -12.59 11.56
CA PRO A 2 -24.96 -11.29 11.16
C PRO A 2 -23.42 -11.25 11.11
N THR A 3 -22.74 -12.25 11.67
CA THR A 3 -21.28 -12.34 11.72
C THR A 3 -20.63 -12.66 10.37
N LEU A 4 -21.31 -13.43 9.49
CA LEU A 4 -20.79 -13.73 8.14
C LEU A 4 -20.82 -12.49 7.24
N ASP A 5 -21.87 -11.67 7.36
CA ASP A 5 -22.00 -10.41 6.60
C ASP A 5 -20.93 -9.38 7.02
N ILE A 6 -20.54 -9.35 8.30
CA ILE A 6 -19.48 -8.46 8.80
C ILE A 6 -18.11 -8.90 8.30
N LEU A 7 -17.80 -10.20 8.28
CA LEU A 7 -16.52 -10.70 7.77
C LEU A 7 -16.37 -10.46 6.27
N ALA A 8 -17.42 -10.73 5.49
CA ALA A 8 -17.43 -10.42 4.06
C ALA A 8 -17.28 -8.92 3.81
N ALA A 9 -18.00 -8.07 4.55
CA ALA A 9 -17.85 -6.62 4.44
C ALA A 9 -16.45 -6.13 4.84
N LEU A 10 -15.81 -6.77 5.83
CA LEU A 10 -14.43 -6.45 6.21
C LEU A 10 -13.42 -6.86 5.13
N GLU A 11 -13.60 -8.02 4.49
CA GLU A 11 -12.78 -8.45 3.35
C GLU A 11 -12.96 -7.51 2.14
N ASP A 12 -14.18 -7.06 1.87
CA ASP A 12 -14.47 -6.07 0.83
C ASP A 12 -13.79 -4.71 1.11
N HIS A 13 -13.68 -4.32 2.38
CA HIS A 13 -13.05 -3.07 2.78
C HIS A 13 -11.53 -3.17 2.98
N LEU A 14 -11.00 -4.37 3.23
CA LEU A 14 -9.58 -4.66 3.48
C LEU A 14 -9.16 -5.92 2.73
N PRO A 15 -9.05 -5.86 1.39
CA PRO A 15 -8.66 -7.00 0.59
C PRO A 15 -7.27 -7.50 1.00
N THR A 16 -7.14 -8.82 1.15
CA THR A 16 -5.89 -9.49 1.49
C THR A 16 -5.02 -9.76 0.27
N LYS A 17 -5.63 -9.83 -0.91
CA LYS A 17 -4.95 -10.02 -2.20
C LYS A 17 -5.70 -9.33 -3.34
N ARG A 18 -5.00 -9.04 -4.42
CA ARG A 18 -5.53 -8.45 -5.66
C ARG A 18 -4.92 -9.13 -6.87
N ARG A 19 -5.76 -9.55 -7.82
CA ARG A 19 -5.31 -10.07 -9.12
C ARG A 19 -4.80 -8.94 -9.99
N VAL A 20 -3.67 -9.18 -10.66
CA VAL A 20 -3.02 -8.28 -11.61
C VAL A 20 -2.67 -9.07 -12.86
N ASP A 21 -3.16 -8.62 -14.01
CA ASP A 21 -2.76 -9.15 -15.29
C ASP A 21 -1.57 -8.32 -15.81
N VAL A 22 -0.44 -8.98 -16.09
CA VAL A 22 0.80 -8.35 -16.55
C VAL A 22 1.06 -8.77 -18.00
N GLU A 23 1.34 -7.80 -18.87
CA GLU A 23 1.65 -8.09 -20.26
C GLU A 23 2.92 -8.96 -20.38
N GLY A 24 2.85 -10.01 -21.19
CA GLY A 24 3.93 -10.97 -21.38
C GLY A 24 4.08 -12.01 -20.27
N TRP A 25 3.22 -12.01 -19.25
CA TRP A 25 3.16 -13.09 -18.27
C TRP A 25 2.22 -14.22 -18.73
N PRO A 26 2.59 -15.48 -18.49
CA PRO A 26 1.77 -16.63 -18.92
C PRO A 26 0.48 -16.76 -18.12
N VAL A 27 0.46 -16.26 -16.88
CA VAL A 27 -0.67 -16.33 -15.97
C VAL A 27 -0.82 -15.02 -15.18
N PRO A 28 -2.03 -14.70 -14.70
CA PRO A 28 -2.24 -13.60 -13.77
C PRO A 28 -1.46 -13.80 -12.47
N VAL A 29 -1.09 -12.68 -11.85
CA VAL A 29 -0.35 -12.64 -10.59
C VAL A 29 -1.27 -12.15 -9.49
N TRP A 30 -1.03 -12.59 -8.27
CA TRP A 30 -1.69 -12.03 -7.10
C TRP A 30 -0.71 -11.19 -6.30
N VAL A 31 -1.09 -9.94 -6.06
CA VAL A 31 -0.41 -9.04 -5.13
C VAL A 31 -1.10 -9.16 -3.78
N TRP A 32 -0.34 -9.52 -2.77
CA TRP A 32 -0.79 -9.78 -1.42
C TRP A 32 -0.48 -8.62 -0.49
N ARG A 33 -1.32 -8.50 0.53
CA ARG A 33 -1.09 -7.60 1.64
C ARG A 33 -0.03 -8.23 2.54
N LEU A 34 1.07 -7.53 2.71
CA LEU A 34 2.18 -7.95 3.55
C LEU A 34 1.78 -7.93 5.01
N ASP A 35 2.25 -8.93 5.74
CA ASP A 35 2.16 -8.92 7.19
C ASP A 35 3.12 -7.87 7.79
N TYR A 36 2.95 -7.60 9.08
CA TYR A 36 3.78 -6.61 9.77
C TYR A 36 5.28 -6.96 9.74
N LYS A 37 5.63 -8.26 9.76
CA LYS A 37 7.03 -8.71 9.76
C LYS A 37 7.69 -8.41 8.41
N ALA A 38 6.98 -8.70 7.32
CA ALA A 38 7.38 -8.40 5.96
C ALA A 38 7.53 -6.89 5.73
N ILE A 39 6.59 -6.08 6.22
CA ILE A 39 6.69 -4.62 6.15
C ILE A 39 7.94 -4.12 6.88
N LEU A 40 8.20 -4.61 8.10
CA LEU A 40 9.38 -4.24 8.87
C LEU A 40 10.70 -4.65 8.19
N GLU A 41 10.70 -5.77 7.48
CA GLU A 41 11.88 -6.23 6.75
C GLU A 41 12.19 -5.29 5.58
N VAL A 42 11.17 -5.00 4.77
CA VAL A 42 11.27 -4.14 3.59
C VAL A 42 11.52 -2.67 3.98
N SER A 43 11.07 -2.23 5.17
CA SER A 43 11.34 -0.88 5.68
C SER A 43 12.79 -0.64 6.10
N LYS A 44 13.58 -1.71 6.34
CA LYS A 44 15.00 -1.58 6.71
C LYS A 44 15.91 -1.32 5.52
N LEU A 45 15.41 -1.53 4.30
CA LEU A 45 16.20 -1.32 3.09
C LEU A 45 16.36 0.19 2.82
N PRO A 46 17.57 0.64 2.47
CA PRO A 46 17.81 2.04 2.10
C PRO A 46 17.07 2.40 0.80
N ARG A 47 16.83 3.69 0.57
CA ARG A 47 16.02 4.21 -0.57
C ARG A 47 16.51 5.56 -1.11
N GLU A 48 17.71 5.97 -0.73
CA GLU A 48 18.23 7.31 -1.00
C GLU A 48 18.70 7.42 -2.46
N THR A 49 19.34 6.36 -2.95
CA THR A 49 19.83 6.27 -4.34
C THR A 49 18.87 5.50 -5.26
N GLU A 50 19.04 5.64 -6.58
CA GLU A 50 18.26 4.87 -7.56
C GLU A 50 18.50 3.37 -7.46
N VAL A 51 19.75 2.96 -7.19
CA VAL A 51 20.12 1.55 -7.02
C VAL A 51 19.43 0.98 -5.79
N GLU A 52 19.47 1.70 -4.67
CA GLU A 52 18.78 1.32 -3.44
C GLU A 52 17.26 1.24 -3.62
N ARG A 53 16.66 2.19 -4.36
CA ARG A 53 15.24 2.13 -4.71
C ARG A 53 14.89 0.91 -5.57
N ALA A 54 15.76 0.54 -6.51
CA ALA A 54 15.57 -0.65 -7.33
C ALA A 54 15.65 -1.93 -6.50
N GLU A 55 16.60 -2.03 -5.57
CA GLU A 55 16.73 -3.15 -4.63
C GLU A 55 15.52 -3.24 -3.68
N PHE A 56 15.10 -2.10 -3.13
CA PHE A 56 13.88 -1.99 -2.35
C PHE A 56 12.66 -2.49 -3.12
N GLY A 57 12.47 -1.98 -4.34
CA GLY A 57 11.33 -2.35 -5.17
C GLY A 57 11.35 -3.82 -5.54
N HIS A 58 12.53 -4.37 -5.85
CA HIS A 58 12.71 -5.78 -6.12
C HIS A 58 12.34 -6.67 -4.93
N ARG A 59 12.82 -6.34 -3.72
CA ARG A 59 12.48 -7.09 -2.50
C ARG A 59 10.98 -7.01 -2.21
N LEU A 60 10.40 -5.81 -2.31
CA LEU A 60 8.97 -5.59 -2.10
C LEU A 60 8.14 -6.47 -3.03
N VAL A 61 8.45 -6.47 -4.33
CA VAL A 61 7.76 -7.30 -5.31
C VAL A 61 7.91 -8.77 -4.95
N ALA A 62 9.12 -9.28 -4.71
CA ALA A 62 9.37 -10.69 -4.41
C ALA A 62 8.52 -11.21 -3.24
N MET A 63 8.31 -10.39 -2.21
CA MET A 63 7.52 -10.74 -1.04
C MET A 63 6.02 -10.56 -1.26
N ALA A 64 5.62 -9.52 -1.99
CA ALA A 64 4.21 -9.17 -2.16
C ALA A 64 3.52 -10.00 -3.25
N ILE A 65 4.25 -10.55 -4.22
CA ILE A 65 3.64 -11.30 -5.31
C ILE A 65 3.61 -12.80 -5.06
N GLY A 66 2.63 -13.46 -5.63
CA GLY A 66 2.54 -14.90 -5.63
C GLY A 66 1.39 -15.41 -6.47
N ASP A 67 1.06 -16.67 -6.24
CA ASP A 67 -0.11 -17.31 -6.84
C ASP A 67 -1.37 -16.98 -6.04
N GLU A 68 -2.51 -17.45 -6.53
CA GLU A 68 -3.81 -17.22 -5.90
C GLU A 68 -3.87 -17.70 -4.45
N ASP A 69 -3.18 -18.80 -4.14
CA ASP A 69 -3.22 -19.45 -2.82
C ASP A 69 -1.88 -19.44 -2.09
N ALA A 70 -0.86 -18.80 -2.68
CA ALA A 70 0.51 -18.81 -2.16
C ALA A 70 1.14 -17.42 -2.27
N PRO A 71 1.14 -16.60 -1.19
CA PRO A 71 1.92 -15.37 -1.15
C PRO A 71 3.41 -15.68 -1.15
N GLY A 72 4.22 -14.81 -1.77
CA GLY A 72 5.67 -14.93 -1.74
C GLY A 72 6.23 -16.09 -2.57
N THR A 73 5.52 -16.58 -3.59
CA THR A 73 6.04 -17.60 -4.54
C THR A 73 7.39 -17.17 -5.14
N PHE A 74 7.63 -15.86 -5.21
CA PHE A 74 8.86 -15.27 -5.75
C PHE A 74 9.89 -14.89 -4.68
N ASP A 75 9.60 -15.10 -3.39
CA ASP A 75 10.54 -14.91 -2.28
C ASP A 75 11.47 -16.13 -2.12
N ASN A 76 12.18 -16.45 -3.20
CA ASN A 76 13.25 -17.42 -3.24
C ASN A 76 14.24 -17.03 -4.35
N GLU A 77 15.41 -17.66 -4.36
CA GLU A 77 16.48 -17.34 -5.31
C GLU A 77 16.00 -17.41 -6.77
N ARG A 78 15.25 -18.45 -7.13
CA ARG A 78 14.73 -18.65 -8.49
C ARG A 78 13.71 -17.57 -8.89
N GLY A 79 12.80 -17.23 -7.99
CA GLY A 79 11.79 -16.19 -8.21
C GLY A 79 12.41 -14.81 -8.37
N GLN A 80 13.37 -14.48 -7.51
CA GLN A 80 14.12 -13.23 -7.59
C GLN A 80 14.92 -13.13 -8.90
N ASP A 81 15.61 -14.20 -9.31
CA ASP A 81 16.31 -14.23 -10.59
C ASP A 81 15.37 -14.04 -11.78
N TRP A 82 14.17 -14.63 -11.70
CA TRP A 82 13.16 -14.45 -12.73
C TRP A 82 12.71 -12.98 -12.83
N LEU A 83 12.45 -12.34 -11.69
CA LEU A 83 12.09 -10.91 -11.63
C LEU A 83 13.19 -10.02 -12.20
N ARG A 84 14.47 -10.31 -11.91
CA ARG A 84 15.62 -9.56 -12.48
C ARG A 84 15.66 -9.61 -14.01
N ARG A 85 15.23 -10.72 -14.61
CA ARG A 85 15.16 -10.89 -16.08
C ARG A 85 13.97 -10.18 -16.72
N HIS A 86 12.98 -9.78 -15.93
CA HIS A 86 11.77 -9.10 -16.39
C HIS A 86 11.62 -7.73 -15.69
N PRO A 87 12.55 -6.78 -15.94
CA PRO A 87 12.59 -5.51 -15.20
C PRO A 87 11.35 -4.64 -15.44
N ILE A 88 10.78 -4.65 -16.65
CA ILE A 88 9.58 -3.86 -16.99
C ILE A 88 8.37 -4.35 -16.20
N ALA A 89 8.15 -5.67 -16.16
CA ALA A 89 7.08 -6.27 -15.38
C ALA A 89 7.27 -6.03 -13.88
N THR A 90 8.52 -6.15 -13.39
CA THR A 90 8.86 -5.90 -11.99
C THR A 90 8.56 -4.46 -11.59
N LEU A 91 8.85 -3.48 -12.46
CA LEU A 91 8.55 -2.08 -12.18
C LEU A 91 7.04 -1.82 -12.08
N HIS A 92 6.24 -2.38 -12.99
CA HIS A 92 4.78 -2.28 -12.89
C HIS A 92 4.23 -2.94 -11.63
N LEU A 93 4.70 -4.16 -11.31
CA LEU A 93 4.30 -4.87 -10.09
C LEU A 93 4.72 -4.15 -8.82
N TYR A 94 5.86 -3.47 -8.84
CA TYR A 94 6.35 -2.66 -7.73
C TYR A 94 5.38 -1.54 -7.39
N GLU A 95 4.93 -0.76 -8.38
CA GLU A 95 3.97 0.32 -8.16
C GLU A 95 2.66 -0.21 -7.56
N VAL A 96 2.14 -1.32 -8.11
CA VAL A 96 0.92 -1.95 -7.61
C VAL A 96 1.10 -2.48 -6.19
N ALA A 97 2.22 -3.14 -5.89
CA ALA A 97 2.51 -3.67 -4.57
C ALA A 97 2.69 -2.55 -3.53
N GLN A 98 3.34 -1.46 -3.92
CA GLN A 98 3.57 -0.31 -3.06
C GLN A 98 2.25 0.38 -2.69
N ASP A 99 1.37 0.60 -3.66
CA ASP A 99 0.06 1.21 -3.45
C ASP A 99 -0.87 0.29 -2.64
N PHE A 100 -0.90 -1.01 -2.95
CA PHE A 100 -1.76 -1.98 -2.25
C PHE A 100 -1.38 -2.15 -0.78
N ASN A 101 -0.08 -2.07 -0.48
CA ASN A 101 0.45 -2.18 0.88
C ASN A 101 0.56 -0.84 1.61
N GLU A 102 0.06 0.25 1.02
CA GLU A 102 0.09 1.61 1.60
C GLU A 102 1.50 2.03 2.04
N LEU A 103 2.52 1.62 1.27
CA LEU A 103 3.93 1.91 1.57
C LEU A 103 4.37 3.27 0.99
N THR A 104 3.55 3.88 0.15
CA THR A 104 3.55 5.32 -0.09
C THR A 104 2.83 6.00 1.06
N GLY A 105 3.38 7.10 1.59
CA GLY A 105 2.67 7.93 2.58
C GLY A 105 1.26 8.30 2.09
N PRO A 106 0.37 8.84 2.96
CA PRO A 106 -1.07 8.91 2.72
C PRO A 106 -1.38 9.28 1.26
N SER A 107 -1.88 8.30 0.50
CA SER A 107 -2.06 8.45 -0.93
C SER A 107 -2.94 9.67 -1.22
N GLN A 108 -2.69 10.38 -2.33
CA GLN A 108 -3.54 11.51 -2.73
C GLN A 108 -5.03 11.12 -2.84
N ALA A 109 -5.33 9.84 -3.06
CA ALA A 109 -6.68 9.28 -3.03
C ALA A 109 -7.33 9.33 -1.63
N ARG A 110 -6.55 9.17 -0.55
CA ARG A 110 -7.03 9.33 0.84
C ARG A 110 -7.33 10.78 1.18
N ALA A 111 -6.49 11.72 0.72
CA ALA A 111 -6.75 13.16 0.87
C ALA A 111 -8.06 13.58 0.17
N LYS A 112 -8.36 13.00 -1.00
CA LYS A 112 -9.62 13.27 -1.71
C LYS A 112 -10.85 12.66 -1.02
N LYS A 113 -10.73 11.49 -0.37
CA LYS A 113 -11.83 10.88 0.40
C LYS A 113 -12.11 11.61 1.73
N SER A 114 -11.10 12.19 2.39
CA SER A 114 -11.31 12.95 3.63
C SER A 114 -11.90 14.35 3.39
N MET A 115 -11.69 14.95 2.21
CA MET A 115 -12.32 16.23 1.85
C MET A 115 -13.82 16.15 1.58
N GLY A 116 -14.39 14.94 1.42
CA GLY A 116 -15.82 14.74 1.17
C GLY A 116 -16.71 14.69 2.41
N SER A 117 -16.16 14.78 3.62
CA SER A 117 -16.92 14.66 4.87
C SER A 117 -16.88 15.93 5.73
N ALA A 118 -16.87 17.10 5.09
CA ALA A 118 -17.17 18.38 5.73
C ALA A 118 -18.66 18.69 5.54
N GLY A 119 -19.50 18.00 6.31
CA GLY A 119 -20.96 18.09 6.20
C GLY A 119 -21.64 17.88 7.54
N SER A 120 -21.29 18.66 8.55
CA SER A 120 -22.21 19.01 9.62
C SER A 120 -21.79 20.35 10.21
N SER A 121 -22.46 21.40 9.74
CA SER A 121 -22.38 22.75 10.27
C SER A 121 -23.03 22.78 11.64
N THR A 122 -22.23 22.86 12.71
CA THR A 122 -22.71 23.39 13.98
C THR A 122 -22.14 24.79 14.14
N SER A 123 -22.92 25.76 13.69
CA SER A 123 -22.76 27.16 14.06
C SER A 123 -22.93 27.28 15.57
N VAL A 124 -21.91 27.81 16.25
CA VAL A 124 -22.08 28.40 17.58
C VAL A 124 -21.51 29.79 17.52
N GLU A 125 -22.42 30.76 17.57
CA GLU A 125 -22.16 32.18 17.59
C GLU A 125 -21.38 32.58 18.86
N ASN A 126 -20.24 33.22 18.63
CA ASN A 126 -19.82 34.50 19.19
C ASN A 126 -20.38 34.91 20.58
N SER A 127 -19.50 35.06 21.56
CA SER A 127 -19.61 36.08 22.61
C SER A 127 -18.20 36.45 23.11
N GLU A 128 -17.82 37.69 22.79
CA GLU A 128 -16.96 38.67 23.51
C GLU A 128 -16.13 38.17 24.71
N SER A 129 -14.90 38.60 25.01
CA SER A 129 -14.08 39.76 24.62
C SER A 129 -12.81 39.69 25.48
N ASN A 130 -11.61 39.85 24.92
CA ASN A 130 -10.52 40.68 25.47
C ASN A 130 -9.21 40.45 24.69
N ILE A 131 -8.72 41.51 24.08
CA ILE A 131 -7.39 41.71 23.49
C ILE A 131 -6.90 43.06 24.09
N PRO A 132 -5.60 43.45 24.16
CA PRO A 132 -4.32 42.75 23.95
C PRO A 132 -3.26 42.96 25.07
N ASP A 133 -2.07 42.39 24.82
CA ASP A 133 -0.70 42.89 25.07
C ASP A 133 -0.32 43.48 26.43
N ASP A 134 0.73 42.90 27.02
CA ASP A 134 1.84 43.74 27.48
C ASP A 134 3.19 43.04 27.25
N CYS A 135 4.02 43.67 26.42
CA CYS A 135 5.45 43.42 26.32
C CYS A 135 6.14 44.18 27.46
N LEU A 136 6.95 43.50 28.27
CA LEU A 136 8.25 43.95 28.80
C LEU A 136 8.99 42.79 29.49
#